data_AF-A0A5R9AGR7-F1
#
_entry.id   AF-A0A5R9AGR7-F1
#
_cell.length_a   1.000
_cell.length_b   1.000
_cell.length_c   1.000
_cell.angle_alpha   90.00
_cell.angle_beta   90.00
_cell.angle_gamma   90.00
#
_symmetry.space_group_name_H-M   'P 1'
#
loop_
_entity.id
_entity.type
_entity.pdbx_description
1 polymer ?
#
loop_
_entity_poly.entity_id
_entity_poly.type
_entity_poly.pdbx_seq_one_letter_code
_entity_poly.pdbx_strand_id
1 'polypeptide(L)' 'MNILVRPSRLRKDQPWEVCLDQQAVGFRSELEARSFVAILEARLKAPHRLPELAQRAAS' A
#
# COMPACT_ATOMS: atom_id res chain seq x y z
N MET A 1 -2.56 -6.30 8.52
CA MET A 1 -1.62 -5.52 7.71
C MET A 1 -1.16 -4.36 8.55
N ASN A 2 0.12 -4.31 8.90
CA ASN A 2 0.66 -3.20 9.69
C ASN A 2 1.19 -2.12 8.74
N ILE A 3 0.61 -0.92 8.80
CA ILE A 3 0.99 0.22 7.97
C ILE A 3 1.57 1.30 8.88
N LEU A 4 2.82 1.70 8.64
CA LEU A 4 3.51 2.71 9.43
C LEU A 4 4.12 3.76 8.52
N VAL A 5 3.89 5.04 8.81
CA VAL A 5 4.59 6.16 8.15
C VAL A 5 5.73 6.61 9.05
N ARG A 6 6.95 6.66 8.54
CA ARG A 6 8.12 7.14 9.31
C ARG A 6 9.13 7.89 8.44
N PRO A 7 10.01 8.69 9.04
CA PRO A 7 11.15 9.25 8.34
C PRO A 7 12.10 8.15 7.85
N SER A 8 12.54 8.24 6.58
CA SER A 8 13.57 7.35 6.03
C SER A 8 14.95 7.83 6.42
N ARG A 9 15.75 6.94 7.02
CA ARG A 9 17.14 7.23 7.40
C ARG A 9 18.14 6.93 6.27
N LEU A 10 17.70 6.20 5.24
CA LEU A 10 18.57 5.62 4.22
C LEU A 10 18.55 6.40 2.91
N ARG A 11 17.44 7.08 2.57
CA ARG A 11 17.26 7.79 1.31
C ARG A 11 17.19 9.30 1.55
N LYS A 12 18.22 10.02 1.11
CA LYS A 12 18.27 11.49 1.24
C LYS A 12 17.27 12.20 0.33
N ASP A 13 16.95 11.61 -0.81
CA ASP A 13 15.99 12.12 -1.79
C ASP A 13 14.53 11.76 -1.46
N GLN A 14 14.33 10.73 -0.63
CA GLN A 14 13.02 10.26 -0.17
C GLN A 14 13.03 10.17 1.36
N PRO A 15 12.93 11.31 2.06
CA PRO A 15 13.07 11.37 3.52
C PRO A 15 11.88 10.75 4.27
N TRP A 16 10.87 10.25 3.57
CA TRP A 16 9.70 9.59 4.15
C TRP A 16 9.54 8.19 3.59
N GLU A 17 9.07 7.27 4.41
CA GLU A 17 8.74 5.92 3.97
C GLU A 17 7.47 5.40 4.62
N VAL A 18 6.71 4.63 3.83
CA VAL A 18 5.56 3.85 4.29
C VAL A 18 6.02 2.40 4.40
N CYS A 19 6.05 1.87 5.61
CA CYS A 19 6.31 0.47 5.89
C CYS A 19 5.00 -0.31 5.88
N LEU A 20 5.02 -1.42 5.14
CA LEU A 20 3.90 -2.31 4.93
C LEU A 20 4.37 -3.74 5.19
N ASP A 21 4.21 -4.20 6.42
CA ASP A 21 4.80 -5.45 6.91
C ASP A 21 6.30 -5.56 6.57
N GLN A 22 6.68 -6.32 5.54
CA GLN A 22 8.07 -6.52 5.10
C GLN A 22 8.53 -5.56 3.99
N GLN A 23 7.64 -4.72 3.48
CA GLN A 23 7.92 -3.78 2.38
C GLN A 23 8.07 -2.36 2.90
N ALA A 24 8.91 -1.55 2.24
CA ALA A 24 9.06 -0.12 2.52
C ALA A 24 9.06 0.66 1.21
N VAL A 25 8.15 1.63 1.08
CA VAL A 25 8.01 2.50 -0.09
C VAL A 25 8.44 3.90 0.28
N GLY A 26 9.39 4.48 -0.46
CA GLY A 26 9.94 5.81 -0.22
C GLY A 26 9.15 6.93 -0.90
N PHE A 27 9.05 8.08 -0.23
CA PHE A 27 8.32 9.27 -0.67
C PHE A 27 9.15 10.53 -0.41
N ARG A 28 8.90 11.56 -1.22
CA ARG A 28 9.63 12.83 -1.12
C ARG A 28 9.08 13.73 -0.01
N SER A 29 7.83 13.50 0.40
CA SER A 29 7.15 14.27 1.44
C SER A 29 6.24 13.40 2.31
N GLU A 30 5.95 13.88 3.52
CA GLU A 30 5.01 13.23 4.43
C GLU A 30 3.60 13.20 3.86
N LEU A 31 3.18 14.29 3.20
CA LEU A 31 1.85 14.42 2.62
C LEU A 31 1.61 13.34 1.55
N GLU A 32 2.60 13.10 0.70
CA GLU A 32 2.54 12.06 -0.34
C GLU A 32 2.45 10.66 0.30
N ALA A 33 3.26 10.39 1.33
CA ALA A 33 3.22 9.14 2.08
C ALA A 33 1.85 8.90 2.75
N ARG A 34 1.28 9.93 3.40
CA ARG A 34 -0.06 9.83 4.03
C ARG A 34 -1.17 9.65 3.01
N SER A 35 -1.10 10.32 1.86
CA SER A 35 -2.08 10.16 0.77
C SER A 35 -2.04 8.74 0.21
N PHE A 36 -0.85 8.17 0.03
CA PHE A 36 -0.68 6.78 -0.36
C PHE A 36 -1.32 5.81 0.63
N VAL A 37 -1.11 6.03 1.94
CA VAL A 37 -1.74 5.21 3.01
C VAL A 37 -3.26 5.29 2.94
N ALA A 38 -3.84 6.47 2.75
CA ALA A 38 -5.29 6.63 2.67
C ALA A 38 -5.89 5.81 1.50
N ILE A 39 -5.25 5.84 0.33
CA ILE A 39 -5.65 5.03 -0.83
C ILE A 39 -5.49 3.53 -0.54
N LEU A 40 -4.37 3.14 0.09
CA LEU A 40 -4.09 1.75 0.43
C LEU A 40 -5.15 1.20 1.40
N GLU A 41 -5.46 1.93 2.46
CA GLU A 41 -6.50 1.54 3.41
C GLU A 41 -7.88 1.46 2.76
N ALA A 42 -8.23 2.41 1.89
CA ALA A 42 -9.50 2.39 1.17
C ALA A 42 -9.62 1.14 0.27
N ARG A 43 -8.52 0.74 -0.39
CA ARG A 43 -8.46 -0.48 -1.18
C ARG A 43 -8.60 -1.73 -0.30
N LEU A 44 -7.86 -1.81 0.79
CA LEU A 44 -7.93 -2.97 1.70
C LEU A 44 -9.32 -3.16 2.34
N LYS A 45 -10.01 -2.06 2.62
CA LYS A 45 -11.39 -2.07 3.16
C LYS A 45 -12.46 -2.25 2.08
N ALA A 46 -12.10 -2.12 0.80
CA ALA A 46 -13.10 -2.19 -0.25
C ALA A 46 -13.71 -3.60 -0.30
N PRO A 47 -15.05 -3.70 -0.43
CA PRO A 47 -15.70 -4.98 -0.68
C PRO A 47 -15.36 -5.42 -2.10
N HIS A 48 -14.25 -6.14 -2.26
CA HIS A 48 -13.85 -6.73 -3.54
C HIS A 48 -14.80 -7.90 -3.84
N ARG A 49 -15.84 -7.63 -4.63
CA ARG A 49 -16.66 -8.69 -5.21
C ARG A 49 -15.76 -9.52 -6.12
N LEU A 50 -15.49 -10.77 -5.74
CA LEU A 50 -14.84 -11.73 -6.62
C LEU A 50 -15.73 -11.88 -7.86
N PRO A 51 -15.18 -11.84 -9.09
CA PRO A 51 -15.97 -12.17 -10.28
C PRO A 51 -16.55 -13.56 -10.08
N GLU A 52 -17.86 -13.71 -10.30
CA GLU A 52 -18.54 -15.01 -10.27
C GLU A 52 -17.79 -15.91 -11.24
N LEU A 53 -17.11 -16.91 -10.69
CA LEU A 53 -16.27 -17.81 -11.45
C LEU A 53 -17.20 -18.60 -12.36
N ALA A 54 -17.41 -18.13 -13.59
CA ALA A 54 -17.95 -18.96 -14.65
C ALA A 54 -16.98 -20.13 -14.76
N GLN A 55 -17.39 -21.25 -14.16
CA GLN A 55 -16.62 -22.45 -13.97
C GLN A 55 -16.20 -22.94 -15.34
N ARG A 56 -15.01 -22.52 -15.78
CA ARG A 56 -14.36 -23.12 -16.94
C ARG A 56 -13.96 -24.50 -16.47
N ALA A 57 -14.84 -25.47 -16.74
CA ALA A 57 -14.50 -26.88 -16.71
C ALA A 57 -13.24 -27.03 -17.58
N ALA A 58 -12.11 -27.32 -16.95
CA ALA A 58 -10.93 -27.75 -17.67
C ALA A 58 -11.25 -29.15 -18.24
N SER A 59 -11.32 -29.24 -19.57
CA SER A 59 -11.42 -30.47 -20.36
C SER A 59 -10.07 -31.15 -20.49
#